data_AF-A0A7V4GXU7-F1
#
_entry.id   AF-A0A7V4GXU7-F1
#
_cell.length_a   1.000
_cell.length_b   1.000
_cell.length_c   1.000
_cell.angle_alpha   90.00
_cell.angle_beta   90.00
_cell.angle_gamma   90.00
#
_symmetry.space_group_name_H-M   'P 1'
#
loop_
_entity.id
_entity.type
_entity.pdbx_description
1 polymer ?
#
loop_
_entity_poly.entity_id
_entity_poly.type
_entity_poly.pdbx_seq_one_letter_code
_entity_poly.pdbx_strand_id
1 'polypeptide(L)'
;LSSIMIGELSGKTAGAIALITNIFREITTLLAAPLLVKWFGTMAPVLSGGATAMDTTLPVIMKYAGKEYLFYALISGIILTMLTPLLISLIYAIF
;
A
#
# COMPACT_ATOMS: atom_id res chain seq x y z
N LEU A 1 -2.01 9.92 -0.55
CA LEU A 1 -3.16 10.32 -1.40
C LEU A 1 -4.51 9.98 -0.75
N SER A 2 -4.77 8.71 -0.41
CA SER A 2 -6.07 8.29 0.15
C SER A 2 -6.49 9.02 1.42
N SER A 3 -5.58 9.29 2.35
CA SER A 3 -5.90 9.96 3.62
C SER A 3 -6.38 11.41 3.46
N ILE A 4 -5.84 12.14 2.48
CA ILE A 4 -6.24 13.52 2.18
C ILE A 4 -7.67 13.50 1.62
N MET A 5 -7.90 12.67 0.62
CA MET A 5 -9.21 12.54 -0.02
C MET A 5 -10.31 12.08 0.95
N ILE A 6 -10.02 11.09 1.80
CA ILE A 6 -10.95 10.66 2.86
C ILE A 6 -11.18 11.80 3.87
N GLY A 7 -10.15 12.59 4.19
CA GLY A 7 -10.29 13.76 5.05
C GLY A 7 -11.20 14.85 4.47
N GLU A 8 -11.14 15.05 3.16
CA GLU A 8 -11.99 15.99 2.43
C GLU A 8 -13.45 15.51 2.35
N LEU A 9 -13.67 14.22 2.13
CA LEU A 9 -15.01 13.64 1.99
C LEU A 9 -15.71 13.37 3.33
N SER A 10 -14.98 12.83 4.31
CA SER A 10 -15.54 12.29 5.56
C SER A 10 -15.04 13.00 6.82
N GLY A 11 -14.31 14.11 6.66
CA GLY A 11 -13.83 14.96 7.76
C GLY A 11 -12.46 14.57 8.32
N LYS A 12 -11.89 15.50 9.10
CA LYS A 12 -10.49 15.45 9.58
C LYS A 12 -10.15 14.18 10.37
N THR A 13 -11.06 13.71 11.22
CA THR A 13 -10.84 12.51 12.04
C THR A 13 -10.69 11.25 11.17
N ALA A 14 -11.56 11.08 10.16
CA ALA A 14 -11.46 9.95 9.23
C ALA A 14 -10.18 10.01 8.40
N GLY A 15 -9.80 11.20 7.93
CA GLY A 15 -8.53 11.41 7.23
C GLY A 15 -7.31 11.07 8.09
N ALA A 16 -7.32 11.42 9.38
CA ALA A 16 -6.26 11.06 10.31
C ALA A 16 -6.16 9.54 10.55
N ILE A 17 -7.30 8.85 10.71
CA ILE A 17 -7.35 7.38 10.83
C ILE A 17 -6.77 6.74 9.56
N ALA A 18 -7.16 7.22 8.39
CA ALA A 18 -6.63 6.72 7.11
C ALA A 18 -5.12 6.95 6.97
N LEU A 19 -4.60 8.09 7.44
CA LEU A 19 -3.16 8.36 7.47
C LEU A 19 -2.42 7.39 8.38
N ILE A 20 -2.87 7.23 9.63
CA ILE A 20 -2.24 6.34 10.61
C ILE A 20 -2.29 4.89 10.11
N THR A 21 -3.41 4.47 9.52
CA THR A 21 -3.56 3.11 8.96
C THR A 21 -2.59 2.87 7.81
N ASN A 22 -2.41 3.84 6.90
CA ASN A 22 -1.43 3.74 5.81
C ASN A 22 0.00 3.63 6.37
N ILE A 23 0.37 4.48 7.32
CA ILE A 23 1.70 4.46 7.95
C ILE A 23 1.93 3.12 8.64
N PHE A 24 0.94 2.62 9.37
CA PHE A 24 1.04 1.34 10.07
C PHE A 24 1.26 0.17 9.10
N ARG A 25 0.51 0.11 8.00
CA ARG A 25 0.70 -0.90 6.93
C ARG A 25 2.11 -0.80 6.34
N GLU A 26 2.57 0.41 6.07
CA GLU A 26 3.88 0.66 5.45
C GLU A 26 5.02 0.22 6.36
N ILE A 27 5.01 0.63 7.63
CA ILE A 27 5.99 0.21 8.64
C ILE A 27 5.96 -1.32 8.81
N THR A 28 4.77 -1.91 8.89
CA THR A 28 4.62 -3.36 9.02
C THR A 28 5.25 -4.08 7.82
N THR A 29 5.01 -3.60 6.59
CA THR A 29 5.61 -4.17 5.38
C THR A 29 7.13 -4.05 5.41
N LEU A 30 7.66 -2.88 5.75
CA LEU A 30 9.10 -2.61 5.78
C LEU A 30 9.83 -3.49 6.80
N LEU A 31 9.27 -3.64 8.01
CA LEU A 31 9.90 -4.39 9.10
C LEU A 31 9.67 -5.90 8.96
N ALA A 32 8.48 -6.31 8.54
CA ALA A 32 8.10 -7.73 8.47
C ALA A 32 8.43 -8.39 7.14
N ALA A 33 8.94 -7.69 6.12
CA ALA A 33 9.27 -8.28 4.82
C ALA A 33 10.00 -9.64 4.85
N PRO A 34 11.07 -9.87 5.63
CA PRO A 34 11.69 -11.20 5.69
C PRO A 34 10.74 -12.27 6.25
N LEU A 35 9.89 -11.92 7.22
CA LEU A 35 8.86 -12.81 7.77
C LEU A 35 7.74 -13.06 6.76
N LEU A 36 7.33 -12.03 6.01
CA LEU A 36 6.33 -12.13 4.96
C LEU A 36 6.80 -13.10 3.88
N VAL A 37 8.05 -12.99 3.43
CA VAL A 37 8.63 -13.93 2.46
C VAL A 37 8.67 -15.34 3.04
N LYS A 38 9.11 -15.51 4.29
CA LYS A 38 9.23 -16.81 4.93
C LYS A 38 7.89 -17.53 5.09
N TRP A 39 6.82 -16.82 5.44
CA TRP A 39 5.54 -17.43 5.78
C TRP A 39 4.52 -17.42 4.64
N PHE A 40 4.61 -16.45 3.73
CA PHE A 40 3.60 -16.22 2.69
C PHE A 40 4.18 -16.18 1.27
N GLY A 41 5.50 -16.35 1.13
CA GLY A 41 6.19 -16.38 -0.16
C GLY A 41 6.66 -15.00 -0.65
N THR A 42 7.43 -15.02 -1.72
CA THR A 42 8.13 -13.84 -2.28
C THR A 42 7.20 -12.74 -2.81
N MET A 43 5.96 -13.06 -3.20
CA MET A 43 4.97 -12.05 -3.59
C MET A 43 4.37 -11.29 -2.39
N ALA A 44 4.48 -11.80 -1.16
CA ALA A 44 3.78 -11.23 -0.02
C ALA A 44 4.19 -9.78 0.31
N PRO A 45 5.48 -9.39 0.30
CA PRO A 45 5.88 -8.00 0.50
C PRO A 45 5.33 -7.05 -0.58
N VAL A 46 5.20 -7.52 -1.84
CA VAL A 46 4.62 -6.74 -2.94
C VAL A 46 3.16 -6.41 -2.64
N LEU A 47 2.38 -7.42 -2.24
CA LEU A 47 0.95 -7.25 -1.96
C LEU A 47 0.72 -6.44 -0.67
N SER A 48 1.56 -6.65 0.36
CA SER A 48 1.46 -5.94 1.63
C SER A 48 1.80 -4.45 1.50
N GLY A 49 2.75 -4.09 0.63
CA GLY A 49 3.10 -2.70 0.35
C GLY A 49 1.93 -1.89 -0.22
N GLY A 50 1.05 -2.53 -0.99
CA GLY A 50 -0.04 -1.85 -1.67
C GLY A 50 0.49 -0.82 -2.66
N ALA A 51 -0.09 0.38 -2.69
CA ALA A 51 0.37 1.45 -3.59
C ALA A 51 1.86 1.81 -3.40
N THR A 52 2.38 1.68 -2.17
CA THR A 52 3.77 2.02 -1.85
C THR A 52 4.78 0.92 -2.23
N ALA A 53 4.31 -0.17 -2.85
CA ALA A 53 5.15 -1.20 -3.44
C ALA A 53 6.06 -0.64 -4.55
N MET A 54 5.59 0.38 -5.27
CA MET A 54 6.35 0.99 -6.38
C MET A 54 7.46 1.95 -5.93
N ASP A 55 7.45 2.43 -4.68
CA ASP A 55 8.37 3.45 -4.18
C ASP A 55 8.96 3.13 -2.80
N THR A 56 8.28 3.42 -1.69
CA THR A 56 8.88 3.41 -0.36
C THR A 56 9.19 2.00 0.15
N THR A 57 8.37 1.01 -0.23
CA THR A 57 8.59 -0.39 0.15
C THR A 57 9.38 -1.18 -0.88
N LEU A 58 9.62 -0.60 -2.06
CA LEU A 58 10.35 -1.24 -3.17
C LEU A 58 11.76 -1.74 -2.78
N PRO A 59 12.60 -0.97 -2.05
CA PRO A 59 13.94 -1.44 -1.70
C PRO A 59 13.92 -2.69 -0.83
N VAL A 60 12.94 -2.80 0.07
CA VAL A 60 12.76 -3.94 0.96
C VAL A 60 12.21 -5.15 0.20
N ILE A 61 11.26 -4.94 -0.72
CA ILE A 61 10.79 -5.98 -1.64
C ILE A 61 11.98 -6.55 -2.43
N MET A 62 12.77 -5.71 -3.09
CA MET A 62 13.91 -6.18 -3.88
C MET A 62 14.99 -6.88 -3.04
N LYS A 63 15.17 -6.45 -1.79
CA LYS A 63 16.14 -7.04 -0.86
C LYS A 63 15.75 -8.46 -0.42
N TYR A 64 14.47 -8.71 -0.13
CA TYR A 64 14.03 -9.96 0.49
C TYR A 64 13.27 -10.89 -0.47
N ALA A 65 12.53 -10.36 -1.43
CA ALA A 65 11.80 -11.15 -2.43
C ALA A 65 12.62 -11.44 -3.68
N GLY A 66 13.55 -10.55 -4.05
CA GLY A 66 14.38 -10.65 -5.25
C GLY A 66 14.16 -9.48 -6.21
N LYS A 67 15.14 -9.23 -7.10
CA LYS A 67 15.09 -8.11 -8.06
C LYS A 67 14.08 -8.32 -9.17
N GLU A 68 13.74 -9.57 -9.46
CA GLU A 68 12.70 -9.97 -10.42
C GLU A 68 11.31 -9.45 -10.03
N TYR A 69 11.09 -9.14 -8.74
CA TYR A 69 9.83 -8.58 -8.24
C TYR A 69 9.66 -7.08 -8.50
N LEU A 70 10.68 -6.40 -9.04
CA LEU A 70 10.64 -4.97 -9.37
C LEU A 70 9.43 -4.61 -10.25
N PHE A 71 9.26 -5.30 -11.38
CA PHE A 71 8.17 -4.99 -12.30
C PHE A 71 6.79 -5.29 -11.71
N TYR A 72 6.67 -6.35 -10.91
CA TYR A 72 5.43 -6.68 -10.21
C TYR A 72 5.05 -5.58 -9.22
N ALA A 73 6.01 -5.07 -8.45
CA ALA A 73 5.80 -4.01 -7.47
C ALA A 73 5.43 -2.68 -8.13
N LEU A 74 6.10 -2.31 -9.22
CA LEU A 74 5.77 -1.11 -9.99
C LEU A 74 4.36 -1.17 -10.58
N ILE A 75 4.02 -2.25 -11.28
CA ILE A 75 2.70 -2.41 -11.92
C ILE A 75 1.59 -2.42 -10.85
N SER A 76 1.76 -3.19 -9.77
CA SER A 76 0.79 -3.24 -8.69
C SER A 76 0.60 -1.86 -8.04
N GLY A 77 1.69 -1.15 -7.72
CA GLY A 77 1.61 0.17 -7.11
C GLY A 77 0.94 1.22 -7.99
N ILE A 78 1.24 1.23 -9.30
CA ILE A 78 0.61 2.12 -10.28
C ILE A 78 -0.90 1.84 -10.37
N ILE A 79 -1.29 0.57 -10.55
CA ILE A 79 -2.70 0.18 -10.65
C ILE A 79 -3.45 0.61 -9.38
N LEU A 80 -2.92 0.33 -8.20
CA LEU A 80 -3.54 0.72 -6.94
C LEU A 80 -3.63 2.25 -6.79
N THR A 81 -2.59 2.98 -7.20
CA THR A 81 -2.58 4.45 -7.15
C THR A 81 -3.67 5.05 -8.04
N MET A 82 -3.85 4.51 -9.25
CA MET A 82 -4.89 4.95 -10.18
C MET A 82 -6.30 4.59 -9.69
N LEU A 83 -6.47 3.39 -9.12
CA LEU A 83 -7.78 2.91 -8.66
C LEU A 83 -8.23 3.55 -7.34
N THR A 84 -7.30 3.91 -6.46
CA THR A 84 -7.60 4.46 -5.13
C THR A 84 -8.63 5.60 -5.14
N PRO A 85 -8.47 6.69 -5.92
CA PRO A 85 -9.45 7.77 -5.93
C PRO A 85 -10.83 7.31 -6.44
N LEU A 86 -10.86 6.45 -7.46
CA LEU A 86 -12.10 5.90 -8.00
C LEU A 86 -12.84 5.06 -6.95
N LEU A 87 -12.12 4.18 -6.27
CA LEU A 87 -12.68 3.29 -5.24
C LEU A 87 -13.16 4.07 -4.01
N ILE A 88 -12.41 5.07 -3.54
CA ILE A 88 -12.82 5.90 -2.40
C ILE A 88 -14.13 6.64 -2.72
N SER A 89 -14.20 7.31 -3.87
CA SER A 89 -15.41 8.03 -4.29
C SER A 89 -16.61 7.08 -4.45
N LEU A 90 -16.41 5.92 -5.06
CA LEU A 90 -17.47 4.94 -5.28
C LEU A 90 -18.00 4.38 -3.96
N ILE A 91 -17.11 3.98 -3.05
CA ILE A 91 -17.50 3.43 -1.75
C ILE A 91 -18.25 4.49 -0.93
N TYR A 92 -17.73 5.73 -0.88
CA TYR A 92 -18.39 6.82 -0.15
C TYR A 92 -19.74 7.23 -0.76
N ALA A 93 -19.96 7.01 -2.06
CA ALA A 93 -21.25 7.27 -2.68
C ALA A 93 -22.31 6.20 -2.35
N ILE A 94 -21.90 4.99 -1.97
CA ILE A 94 -22.80 3.86 -1.69
C ILE A 94 -23.19 3.80 -0.19
N PHE A 95 -22.29 4.17 0.71
CA PHE A 95 -22.46 4.10 2.17
C PHE A 95 -22.50 5.48 2.80
#